data_AF-A0A3E0CHQ5-F1
#
_entry.id   AF-A0A3E0CHQ5-F1
#
_cell.length_a   1.000
_cell.length_b   1.000
_cell.length_c   1.000
_cell.angle_alpha   90.00
_cell.angle_beta   90.00
_cell.angle_gamma   90.00
#
_symmetry.space_group_name_H-M   'P 1'
#
loop_
_entity.id
_entity.type
_entity.pdbx_description
1 polymer ?
#
loop_
_entity_poly.entity_id
_entity_poly.type
_entity_poly.pdbx_seq_one_letter_code
_entity_poly.pdbx_strand_id
1 'polypeptide(L)'
;MTIIAKDKAAKLLFAQLCIALEIEFRIRGFRPDFEGTEFISSIIRDKYGRLQTFSGAFVTPTGLAILPFSLSFGGRGDTDTGLGSCAIIDTTGKRKQIFSYLSILEYLINAGLVKPQLDRYMSMLTKGGKIETRVAIVDKWPVFRSSAIKTLPYDLALEFEYADMVAA
;
A
#
# COMPACT_ATOMS: atom_id res chain seq x y z
N MET A 1 -16.26 10.04 0.39
CA MET A 1 -15.18 9.02 0.39
C MET A 1 -15.74 7.75 1.00
N THR A 2 -15.94 6.72 0.19
CA THR A 2 -16.55 5.45 0.60
C THR A 2 -15.53 4.64 1.38
N ILE A 3 -15.83 4.28 2.62
CA ILE A 3 -14.98 3.39 3.41
C ILE A 3 -15.11 2.00 2.79
N ILE A 4 -14.09 1.57 2.05
CA ILE A 4 -14.01 0.22 1.51
C ILE A 4 -13.69 -0.72 2.68
N ALA A 5 -14.38 -1.84 2.74
CA ALA A 5 -14.18 -2.82 3.80
C ALA A 5 -12.70 -3.26 3.89
N LYS A 6 -12.21 -3.48 5.12
CA LYS A 6 -10.78 -3.68 5.41
C LYS A 6 -10.17 -4.88 4.66
N ASP A 7 -10.97 -5.93 4.46
CA ASP A 7 -10.66 -7.12 3.67
C ASP A 7 -10.45 -6.78 2.18
N LYS A 8 -11.35 -5.98 1.59
CA LYS A 8 -11.24 -5.52 0.21
C LYS A 8 -10.03 -4.61 0.00
N ALA A 9 -9.79 -3.69 0.94
CA ALA A 9 -8.59 -2.85 0.94
C ALA A 9 -7.30 -3.69 1.03
N ALA A 10 -7.31 -4.79 1.79
CA ALA A 10 -6.16 -5.69 1.89
C ALA A 10 -5.89 -6.43 0.58
N LYS A 11 -6.94 -6.84 -0.16
CA LYS A 11 -6.79 -7.44 -1.49
C LYS A 11 -6.14 -6.46 -2.49
N LEU A 12 -6.54 -5.18 -2.47
CA LEU A 12 -5.87 -4.16 -3.28
C LEU A 12 -4.40 -3.95 -2.86
N LEU A 13 -4.12 -3.88 -1.55
CA LEU A 13 -2.74 -3.81 -1.05
C LEU A 13 -1.91 -5.00 -1.56
N PHE A 14 -2.47 -6.21 -1.54
CA PHE A 14 -1.79 -7.41 -2.03
C PHE A 14 -1.44 -7.29 -3.52
N ALA A 15 -2.42 -6.93 -4.35
CA ALA A 15 -2.23 -6.70 -5.79
C ALA A 15 -1.12 -5.67 -6.05
N GLN A 16 -1.19 -4.54 -5.36
CA GLN A 16 -0.22 -3.46 -5.53
C GLN A 16 1.19 -3.88 -5.13
N LEU A 17 1.37 -4.59 -4.00
CA LEU A 17 2.69 -5.04 -3.57
C LEU A 17 3.26 -6.12 -4.50
N CYS A 18 2.41 -7.01 -5.05
CA CYS A 18 2.84 -7.99 -6.05
C CYS A 18 3.43 -7.30 -7.29
N ILE A 19 2.77 -6.26 -7.80
CA ILE A 19 3.22 -5.49 -8.96
C ILE A 19 4.44 -4.62 -8.60
N ALA A 20 4.39 -3.88 -7.49
CA ALA A 20 5.45 -2.96 -7.09
C ALA A 20 6.79 -3.66 -6.88
N LEU A 21 6.76 -4.88 -6.35
CA LEU A 21 7.96 -5.68 -6.05
C LEU A 21 8.32 -6.66 -7.16
N GLU A 22 7.51 -6.72 -8.23
CA GLU A 22 7.74 -7.59 -9.38
C GLU A 22 7.85 -9.07 -8.95
N ILE A 23 6.94 -9.52 -8.07
CA ILE A 23 7.02 -10.85 -7.44
C ILE A 23 7.01 -11.98 -8.46
N GLU A 24 6.25 -11.83 -9.56
CA GLU A 24 6.17 -12.81 -10.64
C GLU A 24 7.53 -13.11 -11.29
N PHE A 25 8.44 -12.13 -11.32
CA PHE A 25 9.79 -12.30 -11.86
C PHE A 25 10.74 -12.97 -10.87
N ARG A 26 10.38 -12.99 -9.58
CA ARG A 26 11.19 -13.57 -8.49
C ARG A 26 10.78 -14.99 -8.17
N ILE A 27 9.49 -15.28 -8.25
CA ILE A 27 8.91 -16.56 -7.91
C ILE A 27 8.29 -17.14 -9.17
N ARG A 28 9.00 -18.09 -9.79
CA ARG A 28 8.58 -18.71 -11.04
C ARG A 28 7.20 -19.37 -10.86
N GLY A 29 6.25 -18.98 -11.70
CA GLY A 29 4.89 -19.52 -11.68
C GLY A 29 4.00 -18.95 -10.57
N PHE A 30 4.44 -17.90 -9.87
CA PHE A 30 3.60 -17.22 -8.90
C PHE A 30 2.36 -16.62 -9.56
N ARG A 31 1.20 -16.93 -8.98
CA ARG A 31 -0.07 -16.30 -9.31
C ARG A 31 -0.70 -15.84 -7.99
N PRO A 32 -1.09 -14.57 -7.86
CA PRO A 32 -1.77 -14.10 -6.66
C PRO A 32 -3.07 -14.88 -6.44
N ASP A 33 -3.22 -15.47 -5.26
CA ASP A 33 -4.49 -16.06 -4.81
C ASP A 33 -5.21 -15.06 -3.90
N PHE A 34 -6.15 -14.31 -4.46
CA PHE A 34 -6.87 -13.26 -3.72
C PHE A 34 -7.94 -13.80 -2.75
N GLU A 35 -8.29 -15.08 -2.84
CA GLU A 35 -9.33 -15.69 -1.99
C GLU A 35 -8.72 -16.51 -0.84
N GLY A 36 -7.67 -17.26 -1.14
CA GLY A 36 -6.98 -18.11 -0.15
C GLY A 36 -5.87 -17.41 0.63
N THR A 37 -5.36 -16.26 0.16
CA THR A 37 -4.29 -15.53 0.87
C THR A 37 -4.86 -14.64 1.97
N GLU A 38 -4.44 -14.89 3.20
CA GLU A 38 -4.84 -14.10 4.37
C GLU A 38 -3.91 -12.90 4.57
N PHE A 39 -4.47 -11.73 4.94
CA PHE A 39 -3.67 -10.59 5.37
C PHE A 39 -3.56 -10.54 6.89
N ILE A 40 -2.36 -10.79 7.41
CA ILE A 40 -2.06 -10.63 8.83
C ILE A 40 -1.40 -9.27 9.06
N SER A 41 -1.86 -8.54 10.07
CA SER A 41 -1.29 -7.24 10.41
C SER A 41 -1.29 -6.97 11.90
N SER A 42 -0.36 -6.13 12.32
CA SER A 42 -0.21 -5.66 13.69
C SER A 42 -0.08 -4.14 13.70
N ILE A 43 -0.69 -3.54 14.71
CA ILE A 43 -0.67 -2.10 14.96
C ILE A 43 -0.15 -1.87 16.37
N ILE A 44 0.89 -1.06 16.47
CA ILE A 44 1.41 -0.56 17.73
C ILE A 44 1.01 0.91 17.84
N ARG A 45 0.41 1.27 18.97
CA ARG A 45 0.03 2.64 19.31
C ARG A 45 0.85 3.14 20.48
N ASP A 46 1.13 4.44 20.49
CA ASP A 46 1.75 5.09 21.65
C ASP A 46 0.75 5.23 22.82
N LYS A 47 1.24 5.74 23.96
CA LYS A 47 0.44 6.02 25.15
C LYS A 47 -0.72 7.01 24.94
N TYR A 48 -0.73 7.74 23.82
CA TYR A 48 -1.77 8.69 23.43
C TYR A 48 -2.72 8.12 22.35
N GLY A 49 -2.61 6.83 22.04
CA GLY A 49 -3.43 6.14 21.04
C GLY A 49 -3.02 6.43 19.59
N ARG A 50 -1.90 7.13 19.35
CA ARG A 50 -1.43 7.47 18.01
C ARG A 50 -0.73 6.27 17.38
N LEU A 51 -0.90 6.11 16.07
CA LEU A 51 -0.21 5.06 15.33
C LEU A 51 1.30 5.27 15.40
N GLN A 52 2.04 4.28 15.88
CA GLN A 52 3.50 4.30 16.01
C GLN A 52 4.14 3.36 14.98
N THR A 53 3.58 2.16 14.85
CA THR A 53 4.06 1.17 13.87
C THR A 53 2.86 0.41 13.30
N PHE A 54 2.87 0.23 11.99
CA PHE A 54 2.02 -0.72 11.29
C PHE A 54 2.90 -1.74 10.60
N SER A 55 2.61 -3.02 10.75
CA SER A 55 3.34 -4.08 10.05
C SER A 55 2.36 -5.13 9.57
N GLY A 56 2.72 -5.82 8.49
CA GLY A 56 1.90 -6.89 7.96
C GLY A 56 2.66 -7.81 7.04
N ALA A 57 1.99 -8.92 6.73
CA ALA A 57 2.42 -9.90 5.75
C ALA A 57 1.18 -10.58 5.18
N PHE A 58 1.36 -11.27 4.07
CA PHE A 58 0.32 -12.08 3.44
C PHE A 58 0.66 -13.56 3.66
N VAL A 59 -0.30 -14.38 4.08
CA VAL A 59 -0.10 -15.80 4.37
C VAL A 59 -0.85 -16.60 3.32
N THR A 60 -0.13 -17.41 2.54
CA THR A 60 -0.74 -18.27 1.52
C THR A 60 -1.53 -19.43 2.18
N PRO A 61 -2.40 -20.14 1.43
CA PRO A 61 -3.08 -21.34 1.95
C PRO A 61 -2.13 -22.42 2.49
N THR A 62 -0.88 -22.43 2.03
CA THR A 62 0.17 -23.35 2.51
C THR A 62 0.84 -22.89 3.80
N GLY A 63 0.41 -21.77 4.39
CA GLY A 63 0.98 -21.18 5.61
C GLY A 63 2.26 -20.37 5.38
N LEU A 64 2.65 -20.10 4.13
CA LEU A 64 3.87 -19.34 3.83
C LEU A 64 3.58 -17.83 3.95
N ALA A 65 4.33 -17.15 4.81
CA ALA A 65 4.31 -15.69 4.88
C ALA A 65 5.12 -15.09 3.72
N ILE A 66 4.48 -14.24 2.93
CA ILE A 66 5.06 -13.50 1.81
C ILE A 66 4.85 -12.00 2.01
N LEU A 67 5.67 -11.21 1.31
CA LEU A 67 5.56 -9.74 1.29
C LEU A 67 5.55 -9.10 2.70
N PRO A 68 6.45 -9.46 3.62
CA PRO A 68 6.50 -8.80 4.92
C PRO A 68 6.89 -7.33 4.76
N PHE A 69 6.20 -6.47 5.50
CA PHE A 69 6.49 -5.05 5.54
C PHE A 69 6.26 -4.45 6.94
N SER A 70 6.90 -3.31 7.19
CA SER A 70 6.67 -2.48 8.36
C SER A 70 6.79 -1.01 8.00
N LEU A 71 5.93 -0.19 8.60
CA LEU A 71 5.89 1.26 8.45
C LEU A 71 5.86 1.89 9.83
N SER A 72 6.88 2.68 10.14
CA SER A 72 6.93 3.45 11.37
C SER A 72 6.48 4.89 11.16
N PHE A 73 5.87 5.44 12.21
CA PHE A 73 5.38 6.80 12.32
C PHE A 73 6.17 7.55 13.39
N GLY A 74 6.43 8.83 13.15
CA GLY A 74 7.15 9.73 14.03
C GLY A 74 6.29 10.24 15.20
N GLY A 75 6.89 11.10 16.03
CA GLY A 75 6.30 11.53 17.31
C GLY A 75 4.99 12.32 17.22
N ARG A 76 4.60 12.77 16.02
CA ARG A 76 3.29 13.39 15.76
C ARG A 76 2.22 12.40 15.27
N GLY A 77 2.51 11.10 15.24
CA GLY A 77 1.53 10.03 14.99
C GLY A 77 1.21 9.81 13.50
N ASP A 78 -0.06 9.54 13.22
CA ASP A 78 -0.73 9.17 11.94
C ASP A 78 -0.51 10.13 10.76
N THR A 79 0.33 11.15 10.93
CA THR A 79 0.64 12.21 9.96
C THR A 79 2.10 12.30 9.58
N ASP A 80 2.99 11.66 10.34
CA ASP A 80 4.44 11.84 10.22
C ASP A 80 5.10 10.51 9.90
N THR A 81 5.14 10.15 8.63
CA THR A 81 5.86 8.97 8.16
C THR A 81 6.57 9.30 6.85
N GLY A 82 7.62 8.54 6.53
CA GLY A 82 8.45 8.81 5.37
C GLY A 82 8.96 7.53 4.74
N LEU A 83 9.46 7.65 3.51
CA LEU A 83 9.96 6.50 2.75
C LEU A 83 11.05 5.71 3.51
N GLY A 84 11.87 6.40 4.31
CA GLY A 84 12.94 5.77 5.09
C GLY A 84 12.47 4.99 6.33
N SER A 85 11.22 5.18 6.77
CA SER A 85 10.62 4.42 7.88
C SER A 85 9.81 3.22 7.40
N CYS A 86 9.84 2.93 6.10
CA CYS A 86 9.21 1.78 5.46
C CYS A 86 10.25 0.68 5.22
N ALA A 87 10.10 -0.46 5.91
CA ALA A 87 10.85 -1.67 5.66
C ALA A 87 10.03 -2.64 4.81
N ILE A 88 10.60 -3.15 3.73
CA ILE A 88 9.95 -4.14 2.85
C ILE A 88 11.01 -5.06 2.23
N ILE A 89 10.63 -6.29 1.89
CA ILE A 89 11.51 -7.39 1.45
C ILE A 89 12.43 -7.04 0.27
N ASP A 90 12.09 -6.04 -0.53
CA ASP A 90 12.97 -5.55 -1.58
C ASP A 90 12.90 -4.03 -1.76
N THR A 91 14.07 -3.41 -1.64
CA THR A 91 14.26 -1.96 -1.78
C THR A 91 15.10 -1.58 -3.00
N THR A 92 15.35 -2.51 -3.92
CA THR A 92 16.13 -2.29 -5.15
C THR A 92 15.34 -1.41 -6.11
N GLY A 93 15.68 -0.12 -6.10
CA GLY A 93 15.06 0.87 -6.98
C GLY A 93 14.01 1.73 -6.29
N LYS A 94 14.12 3.05 -6.49
CA LYS A 94 13.25 4.05 -5.87
C LYS A 94 11.77 3.88 -6.24
N ARG A 95 11.49 3.42 -7.45
CA ARG A 95 10.12 3.16 -7.92
C ARG A 95 9.40 2.12 -7.04
N LYS A 96 10.05 0.98 -6.79
CA LYS A 96 9.49 -0.11 -5.97
C LYS A 96 9.22 0.35 -4.55
N GLN A 97 10.19 1.06 -3.96
CA GLN A 97 10.05 1.65 -2.63
C GLN A 97 8.87 2.62 -2.54
N ILE A 98 8.78 3.57 -3.48
CA ILE A 98 7.74 4.61 -3.47
C ILE A 98 6.35 4.01 -3.67
N PHE A 99 6.17 3.12 -4.64
CA PHE A 99 4.88 2.48 -4.87
C PHE A 99 4.47 1.60 -3.70
N SER A 100 5.38 0.80 -3.13
CA SER A 100 5.06 -0.01 -1.96
C SER A 100 4.65 0.85 -0.76
N TYR A 101 5.36 1.95 -0.52
CA TYR A 101 5.05 2.89 0.56
C TYR A 101 3.67 3.55 0.35
N LEU A 102 3.38 4.03 -0.86
CA LEU A 102 2.09 4.63 -1.18
C LEU A 102 0.94 3.61 -1.07
N SER A 103 1.16 2.35 -1.44
CA SER A 103 0.19 1.26 -1.30
C SER A 103 -0.16 0.98 0.16
N ILE A 104 0.85 0.90 1.03
CA ILE A 104 0.63 0.71 2.47
C ILE A 104 -0.14 1.90 3.06
N LEU A 105 0.19 3.12 2.65
CA LEU A 105 -0.53 4.33 3.07
C LEU A 105 -1.98 4.35 2.59
N GLU A 106 -2.23 4.01 1.33
CA GLU A 106 -3.58 3.92 0.79
C GLU A 106 -4.42 2.89 1.56
N TYR A 107 -3.85 1.72 1.86
CA TYR A 107 -4.52 0.74 2.72
C TYR A 107 -4.90 1.33 4.08
N LEU A 108 -3.96 2.01 4.74
CA LEU A 108 -4.20 2.61 6.05
C LEU A 108 -5.30 3.68 6.00
N ILE A 109 -5.36 4.45 4.91
CA ILE A 109 -6.40 5.45 4.68
C ILE A 109 -7.76 4.76 4.48
N ASN A 110 -7.82 3.77 3.59
CA ASN A 110 -9.06 3.04 3.27
C ASN A 110 -9.60 2.26 4.47
N ALA A 111 -8.71 1.72 5.30
CA ALA A 111 -9.05 1.03 6.55
C ALA A 111 -9.41 1.99 7.71
N GLY A 112 -9.40 3.31 7.48
CA GLY A 112 -9.72 4.31 8.51
C GLY A 112 -8.69 4.40 9.64
N LEU A 113 -7.45 3.93 9.41
CA LEU A 113 -6.39 3.88 10.41
C LEU A 113 -5.57 5.17 10.46
N VAL A 114 -5.55 5.93 9.37
CA VAL A 114 -4.94 7.27 9.26
C VAL A 114 -5.85 8.19 8.47
N LYS A 115 -5.64 9.51 8.60
CA LYS A 115 -6.44 10.51 7.87
C LYS A 115 -6.20 10.44 6.35
N PRO A 116 -7.23 10.74 5.52
CA PRO A 116 -7.12 10.73 4.06
C PRO A 116 -6.28 11.92 3.58
N GLN A 117 -4.98 11.71 3.42
CA GLN A 117 -4.02 12.76 3.04
C GLN A 117 -2.93 12.24 2.08
N LEU A 118 -3.32 11.41 1.12
CA LEU A 118 -2.37 10.78 0.18
C LEU A 118 -1.53 11.82 -0.58
N ASP A 119 -2.15 12.91 -1.04
CA ASP A 119 -1.48 14.03 -1.73
C ASP A 119 -0.38 14.68 -0.87
N ARG A 120 -0.62 14.77 0.44
CA ARG A 120 0.39 15.29 1.38
C ARG A 120 1.60 14.37 1.42
N TYR A 121 1.40 13.06 1.48
CA TYR A 121 2.51 12.10 1.46
C TYR A 121 3.27 12.13 0.14
N MET A 122 2.56 12.27 -0.99
CA MET A 122 3.16 12.47 -2.31
C MET A 122 4.00 13.75 -2.38
N SER A 123 3.47 14.87 -1.87
CA SER A 123 4.21 16.14 -1.77
C SER A 123 5.45 16.02 -0.88
N MET A 124 5.35 15.32 0.26
CA MET A 124 6.49 15.05 1.14
C MET A 124 7.56 14.20 0.44
N LEU A 125 7.17 13.17 -0.31
CA LEU A 125 8.10 12.33 -1.07
C LEU A 125 8.91 13.14 -2.08
N THR A 126 8.26 14.06 -2.80
CA THR A 126 8.87 14.88 -3.84
C THR A 126 9.53 16.16 -3.31
N LYS A 127 9.42 16.44 -2.00
CA LYS A 127 9.77 17.73 -1.38
C LYS A 127 9.06 18.91 -2.07
N GLY A 128 7.76 18.76 -2.33
CA GLY A 128 6.95 19.75 -3.04
C GLY A 128 7.41 19.95 -4.49
N GLY A 129 7.75 18.86 -5.18
CA GLY A 129 8.20 18.89 -6.58
C GLY A 129 9.70 19.08 -6.81
N LYS A 130 10.50 19.35 -5.76
CA LYS A 130 11.94 19.62 -5.90
C LYS A 130 12.79 18.41 -6.27
N ILE A 131 12.31 17.19 -6.07
CA ILE A 131 13.02 15.96 -6.45
C ILE A 131 12.38 15.36 -7.70
N GLU A 132 12.80 15.83 -8.87
CA GLU A 132 12.23 15.48 -10.19
C GLU A 132 12.12 13.97 -10.42
N THR A 133 13.14 13.20 -10.05
CA THR A 133 13.14 11.74 -10.19
C THR A 133 12.01 11.07 -9.40
N ARG A 134 11.59 11.65 -8.27
CA ARG A 134 10.46 11.15 -7.48
C ARG A 134 9.13 11.66 -8.02
N VAL A 135 9.09 12.89 -8.54
CA VAL A 135 7.90 13.44 -9.22
C VAL A 135 7.51 12.52 -10.37
N ALA A 136 8.46 12.19 -11.26
CA ALA A 136 8.22 11.29 -12.39
C ALA A 136 7.75 9.88 -12.01
N ILE A 137 8.01 9.43 -10.77
CA ILE A 137 7.50 8.16 -10.23
C ILE A 137 6.09 8.36 -9.66
N VAL A 138 5.89 9.40 -8.84
CA VAL A 138 4.61 9.71 -8.19
C VAL A 138 3.53 10.03 -9.21
N ASP A 139 3.86 10.73 -10.30
CA ASP A 139 2.92 11.03 -11.40
C ASP A 139 2.37 9.76 -12.07
N LYS A 140 3.10 8.64 -11.98
CA LYS A 140 2.66 7.33 -12.50
C LYS A 140 1.79 6.56 -11.51
N TRP A 141 1.55 7.09 -10.31
CA TRP A 141 0.74 6.44 -9.29
C TRP A 141 -0.68 6.10 -9.76
N PRO A 142 -1.46 7.00 -10.41
CA PRO A 142 -2.82 6.67 -10.84
C PRO A 142 -2.84 5.50 -11.83
N VAL A 143 -1.88 5.48 -12.77
CA VAL A 143 -1.74 4.40 -13.75
C VAL A 143 -1.36 3.09 -13.07
N PHE A 144 -0.38 3.12 -12.16
CA PHE A 144 0.02 1.95 -11.36
C PHE A 144 -1.16 1.38 -10.57
N ARG A 145 -1.92 2.24 -9.88
CA ARG A 145 -3.08 1.83 -9.10
C ARG A 145 -4.17 1.22 -9.97
N SER A 146 -4.48 1.83 -11.11
CA SER A 146 -5.44 1.27 -12.08
C SER A 146 -4.99 -0.11 -12.59
N SER A 147 -3.70 -0.29 -12.89
CA SER A 147 -3.16 -1.61 -13.24
C SER A 147 -3.32 -2.63 -12.11
N ALA A 148 -3.14 -2.22 -10.85
CA ALA A 148 -3.35 -3.11 -9.70
C ALA A 148 -4.82 -3.53 -9.55
N ILE A 149 -5.76 -2.59 -9.69
CA ILE A 149 -7.20 -2.88 -9.63
C ILE A 149 -7.60 -3.93 -10.68
N LYS A 150 -7.05 -3.84 -11.90
CA LYS A 150 -7.31 -4.81 -12.97
C LYS A 150 -6.81 -6.23 -12.69
N THR A 151 -5.96 -6.42 -11.67
CA THR A 151 -5.53 -7.76 -11.27
C THR A 151 -6.47 -8.41 -10.24
N LEU A 152 -7.37 -7.63 -9.63
CA LEU A 152 -8.36 -8.13 -8.68
C LEU A 152 -9.45 -8.95 -9.39
N PRO A 153 -10.20 -9.79 -8.65
CA PRO A 153 -11.43 -10.39 -9.15
C PRO A 153 -12.39 -9.32 -9.72
N TYR A 154 -13.08 -9.65 -10.82
CA TYR A 154 -13.86 -8.68 -11.61
C TYR A 154 -14.84 -7.84 -10.78
N ASP A 155 -15.64 -8.49 -9.92
CA ASP A 155 -16.63 -7.80 -9.09
C ASP A 155 -15.96 -6.81 -8.12
N LEU A 156 -14.82 -7.21 -7.55
CA LEU A 156 -14.06 -6.35 -6.65
C LEU A 156 -13.40 -5.19 -7.41
N ALA A 157 -12.90 -5.42 -8.63
CA ALA A 157 -12.34 -4.37 -9.46
C ALA A 157 -13.39 -3.30 -9.78
N LEU A 158 -14.61 -3.69 -10.14
CA LEU A 158 -15.73 -2.78 -10.40
C LEU A 158 -16.09 -1.93 -9.18
N GLU A 159 -16.05 -2.51 -7.98
CA GLU A 159 -16.30 -1.74 -6.75
C GLU A 159 -15.27 -0.63 -6.53
N PHE A 160 -13.98 -0.90 -6.79
CA PHE A 160 -12.94 0.12 -6.70
C PHE A 160 -13.10 1.19 -7.77
N GLU A 161 -13.40 0.80 -9.01
CA GLU A 161 -13.64 1.75 -10.11
C GLU A 161 -14.85 2.66 -9.81
N TYR A 162 -15.94 2.10 -9.29
CA TYR A 162 -17.11 2.87 -8.87
C TYR A 162 -16.79 3.81 -7.71
N ALA A 163 -16.05 3.35 -6.70
CA ALA A 163 -15.64 4.18 -5.57
C ALA A 163 -14.78 5.38 -6.02
N ASP A 164 -13.90 5.18 -7.00
CA ASP A 164 -13.10 6.26 -7.58
C ASP A 164 -13.97 7.27 -8.34
N MET A 165 -14.94 6.80 -9.14
CA MET A 165 -15.87 7.68 -9.86
C MET A 165 -16.71 8.56 -8.94
N VAL A 166 -17.09 8.06 -7.76
CA VAL A 166 -17.86 8.82 -6.75
C VAL A 166 -16.98 9.80 -5.98
N ALA A 167 -15.66 9.57 -5.94
CA ALA A 167 -14.71 10.40 -5.22
C ALA A 167 -14.08 11.53 -6.07
N ALA A 168 -14.14 11.41 -7.40
CA ALA A 168 -13.69 12.42 -8.38
C ALA A 168 -14.69 13.57 -8.55
#